data_AF-A0A530YUF6-F1
#
_entry.id   AF-A0A530YUF6-F1
#
_cell.length_a   1.000
_cell.length_b   1.000
_cell.length_c   1.000
_cell.angle_alpha   90.00
_cell.angle_beta   90.00
_cell.angle_gamma   90.00
#
_symmetry.space_group_name_H-M   'P 1'
#
loop_
_entity.id
_entity.type
_entity.pdbx_description
1 polymer ?
#
loop_
_entity_poly.entity_id
_entity_poly.type
_entity_poly.pdbx_seq_one_letter_code
_entity_poly.pdbx_strand_id
1 'polypeptide(L)'
;MLSRPKSTIARAARAFVTLSLAATVAVTGTVSAFAQNVPVVRDAEIEALVRAYARPIFRAAGLPEDGVDIVLVNDQSFNAFVAGSRLFINTGALMSAETPNEIIGVIAHEAGHIAGGHQQKLRNQLERAKTMAIIATLLGAGNHGTGATSKSRGLAGAGMG
;
A
#
# COMPACT_ATOMS: atom_id res chain seq x y z
N MET A 1 56.66 10.33 -27.17
CA MET A 1 56.23 10.35 -25.75
C MET A 1 54.87 11.03 -25.67
N LEU A 2 53.82 10.34 -25.18
CA LEU A 2 52.62 10.91 -24.52
C LEU A 2 51.69 9.74 -24.15
N SER A 3 51.83 9.26 -22.91
CA SER A 3 51.02 8.17 -22.34
C SER A 3 49.70 8.75 -21.79
N ARG A 4 48.56 8.16 -22.17
CA ARG A 4 47.20 8.67 -21.85
C ARG A 4 46.72 8.13 -20.48
N PRO A 5 46.28 8.97 -19.53
CA PRO A 5 45.77 8.53 -18.23
C PRO A 5 44.28 8.14 -18.36
N LYS A 6 43.99 7.00 -18.97
CA LYS A 6 42.59 6.53 -19.15
C LYS A 6 42.02 5.81 -17.91
N SER A 7 42.84 5.47 -16.91
CA SER A 7 42.46 4.59 -15.79
C SER A 7 41.89 5.33 -14.57
N THR A 8 42.30 6.57 -14.31
CA THR A 8 41.86 7.36 -13.14
C THR A 8 40.46 7.93 -13.31
N ILE A 9 40.12 8.44 -14.51
CA ILE A 9 38.79 8.98 -14.83
C ILE A 9 37.73 7.86 -14.76
N ALA A 10 38.04 6.66 -15.25
CA ALA A 10 37.14 5.51 -15.22
C ALA A 10 36.91 4.98 -13.78
N ARG A 11 37.93 5.04 -12.91
CA ARG A 11 37.80 4.69 -11.48
C ARG A 11 36.99 5.72 -10.70
N ALA A 12 37.23 7.01 -10.94
CA ALA A 12 36.49 8.09 -10.32
C ALA A 12 35.00 8.05 -10.71
N ALA A 13 34.69 7.83 -11.99
CA ALA A 13 33.31 7.71 -12.47
C ALA A 13 32.59 6.48 -11.87
N ARG A 14 33.28 5.34 -11.74
CA ARG A 14 32.70 4.13 -11.11
C ARG A 14 32.45 4.33 -9.61
N ALA A 15 33.39 4.95 -8.89
CA ALA A 15 33.22 5.27 -7.49
C ALA A 15 32.06 6.26 -7.25
N PHE A 16 31.88 7.24 -8.16
CA PHE A 16 30.77 8.19 -8.12
C PHE A 16 29.42 7.51 -8.32
N VAL A 17 29.32 6.56 -9.26
CA VAL A 17 28.10 5.80 -9.54
C VAL A 17 27.73 4.82 -8.42
N THR A 18 28.72 4.16 -7.81
CA THR A 18 28.46 3.27 -6.66
C THR A 18 28.06 4.05 -5.40
N LEU A 19 28.64 5.23 -5.20
CA LEU A 19 28.33 6.08 -4.05
C LEU A 19 26.94 6.74 -4.19
N SER A 20 26.55 7.13 -5.40
CA SER A 20 25.23 7.71 -5.65
C SER A 20 24.10 6.68 -5.52
N LEU A 21 24.33 5.42 -5.90
CA LEU A 21 23.36 4.34 -5.70
C LEU A 21 23.25 3.89 -4.24
N ALA A 22 24.35 3.89 -3.48
CA ALA A 22 24.31 3.62 -2.04
C ALA A 22 23.59 4.74 -1.26
N ALA A 23 23.77 6.00 -1.69
CA ALA A 23 23.10 7.15 -1.09
C ALA A 23 21.58 7.15 -1.34
N THR A 24 21.09 6.69 -2.49
CA THR A 24 19.64 6.61 -2.75
C THR A 24 18.94 5.50 -1.95
N VAL A 25 19.62 4.38 -1.68
CA VAL A 25 19.08 3.30 -0.81
C VAL A 25 19.05 3.71 0.66
N ALA A 26 20.00 4.53 1.12
CA ALA A 26 20.05 5.00 2.51
C ALA A 26 18.99 6.08 2.84
N VAL A 27 18.41 6.73 1.82
CA VAL A 27 17.47 7.87 1.97
C VAL A 27 15.99 7.45 1.92
N THR A 28 15.66 6.17 1.66
CA THR A 28 14.30 5.65 1.86
C THR A 28 13.99 5.53 3.37
N GLY A 29 13.76 6.69 3.98
CA GLY A 29 13.44 6.86 5.39
C GLY A 29 12.15 6.12 5.76
N THR A 30 12.16 5.63 6.99
CA THR A 30 11.03 5.07 7.71
C THR A 30 9.88 6.08 7.73
N VAL A 31 8.85 5.87 6.92
CA VAL A 31 7.56 6.54 7.13
C VAL A 31 7.02 6.05 8.46
N SER A 32 7.07 6.92 9.47
CA SER A 32 6.47 6.62 10.77
C SER A 32 4.96 6.54 10.56
N ALA A 33 4.38 5.35 10.69
CA ALA A 33 2.94 5.17 10.64
C ALA A 33 2.37 5.76 11.93
N PHE A 34 1.82 6.97 11.84
CA PHE A 34 1.07 7.58 12.93
C PHE A 34 -0.25 6.82 13.09
N ALA A 35 -0.24 5.73 13.86
CA ALA A 35 -1.46 5.19 14.46
C ALA A 35 -1.89 6.15 15.58
N GLN A 36 -2.39 7.33 15.20
CA GLN A 36 -3.00 8.24 16.17
C GLN A 36 -4.22 7.54 16.78
N ASN A 37 -4.41 7.73 18.09
CA ASN A 37 -5.51 7.20 18.87
C ASN A 37 -6.87 7.56 18.24
N VAL A 38 -7.37 6.73 17.32
CA VAL A 38 -8.74 6.86 16.82
C VAL A 38 -9.65 6.60 18.00
N PRO A 39 -10.50 7.56 18.41
CA PRO A 39 -11.36 7.39 19.57
C PRO A 39 -12.46 6.37 19.21
N VAL A 40 -12.21 5.10 19.48
CA VAL A 40 -13.14 4.01 19.16
C VAL A 40 -14.23 3.91 20.23
N VAL A 41 -15.48 3.80 19.79
CA VAL A 41 -16.62 3.48 20.65
C VAL A 41 -16.79 1.97 20.68
N ARG A 42 -16.96 1.40 21.87
CA ARG A 42 -17.17 -0.04 22.09
C ARG A 42 -18.58 -0.23 22.66
N ASP A 43 -19.53 -0.42 21.77
CA ASP A 43 -20.94 -0.57 22.11
C ASP A 43 -21.50 -1.80 21.41
N ALA A 44 -21.78 -2.85 22.20
CA ALA A 44 -22.21 -4.13 21.65
C ALA A 44 -23.58 -4.07 20.97
N GLU A 45 -24.47 -3.18 21.38
CA GLU A 45 -25.83 -3.08 20.84
C GLU A 45 -25.81 -2.40 19.48
N ILE A 46 -25.11 -1.27 19.37
CA ILE A 46 -24.97 -0.54 18.10
C ILE A 46 -24.17 -1.39 17.11
N GLU A 47 -23.07 -1.99 17.54
CA GLU A 47 -22.27 -2.87 16.67
C GLU A 47 -23.10 -4.06 16.17
N ALA A 48 -23.92 -4.68 17.03
CA ALA A 48 -24.80 -5.78 16.63
C ALA A 48 -25.90 -5.34 15.66
N LEU A 49 -26.51 -4.17 15.89
CA LEU A 49 -27.56 -3.61 15.03
C LEU A 49 -27.00 -3.28 13.63
N VAL A 50 -25.89 -2.56 13.58
CA VAL A 50 -25.22 -2.23 12.31
C VAL A 50 -24.78 -3.52 11.61
N ARG A 51 -24.27 -4.51 12.34
CA ARG A 51 -23.94 -5.83 11.76
C ARG A 51 -25.17 -6.52 11.19
N ALA A 52 -26.33 -6.46 11.84
CA ALA A 52 -27.56 -7.03 11.32
C ALA A 52 -27.97 -6.39 9.98
N TYR A 53 -27.79 -5.09 9.82
CA TYR A 53 -28.00 -4.39 8.54
C TYR A 53 -26.94 -4.72 7.49
N ALA A 54 -25.67 -4.84 7.89
CA ALA A 54 -24.55 -5.04 6.99
C ALA A 54 -24.49 -6.47 6.41
N ARG A 55 -24.85 -7.50 7.17
CA ARG A 55 -24.79 -8.91 6.73
C ARG A 55 -25.47 -9.19 5.37
N PRO A 56 -26.75 -8.83 5.14
CA PRO A 56 -27.37 -9.06 3.84
C PRO A 56 -26.68 -8.30 2.70
N ILE A 57 -26.11 -7.12 2.98
CA ILE A 57 -25.36 -6.31 2.02
C ILE A 57 -24.05 -7.00 1.66
N PHE A 58 -23.29 -7.45 2.66
CA PHE A 58 -22.04 -8.18 2.45
C PHE A 58 -22.27 -9.46 1.64
N ARG A 59 -23.32 -10.22 1.98
CA ARG A 59 -23.71 -11.39 1.19
C ARG A 59 -24.02 -11.04 -0.26
N ALA A 60 -24.78 -9.97 -0.50
CA ALA A 60 -25.08 -9.52 -1.86
C ALA A 60 -23.83 -9.03 -2.62
N ALA A 61 -22.86 -8.45 -1.92
CA ALA A 61 -21.58 -8.02 -2.47
C ALA A 61 -20.57 -9.17 -2.68
N GLY A 62 -20.91 -10.42 -2.30
CA GLY A 62 -20.01 -11.56 -2.38
C GLY A 62 -18.90 -11.55 -1.32
N LEU A 63 -19.06 -10.76 -0.25
CA LEU A 63 -18.17 -10.71 0.89
C LEU A 63 -18.60 -11.73 1.96
N PRO A 64 -17.67 -12.31 2.73
CA PRO A 64 -18.03 -13.14 3.88
C PRO A 64 -18.79 -12.28 4.91
N GLU A 65 -19.94 -12.76 5.39
CA GLU A 65 -20.81 -12.00 6.30
C GLU A 65 -20.09 -11.55 7.59
N ASP A 66 -19.15 -12.36 8.08
CA ASP A 66 -18.31 -12.07 9.25
C ASP A 66 -16.86 -11.70 8.89
N GLY A 67 -16.57 -11.52 7.60
CA GLY A 67 -15.24 -11.17 7.10
C GLY A 67 -14.94 -9.67 7.17
N VAL A 68 -15.92 -8.86 7.55
CA VAL A 68 -15.77 -7.41 7.72
C VAL A 68 -15.99 -7.05 9.19
N ASP A 69 -14.94 -6.51 9.80
CA ASP A 69 -14.97 -5.93 11.14
C ASP A 69 -15.66 -4.58 11.09
N ILE A 70 -16.61 -4.31 11.99
CA ILE A 70 -17.30 -3.02 12.08
C ILE A 70 -16.75 -2.30 13.30
N VAL A 71 -16.32 -1.06 13.11
CA VAL A 71 -15.70 -0.23 14.15
C VAL A 71 -16.41 1.11 14.20
N LEU A 72 -16.90 1.47 15.39
CA LEU A 72 -17.51 2.77 15.63
C LEU A 72 -16.44 3.78 16.06
N VAL A 73 -16.44 4.96 15.45
CA VAL A 73 -15.50 6.04 15.75
C VAL A 73 -16.26 7.20 16.37
N ASN A 74 -15.82 7.65 17.54
CA ASN A 74 -16.39 8.80 18.26
C ASN A 74 -15.97 10.11 17.57
N ASP A 75 -16.73 10.46 16.54
CA ASP A 75 -16.55 11.66 15.74
C ASP A 75 -17.95 12.12 15.29
N GLN A 76 -18.23 13.41 15.40
CA GLN A 76 -19.53 14.00 15.09
C GLN A 76 -19.71 14.31 13.60
N SER A 77 -18.66 14.17 12.78
CA SER A 77 -18.76 14.32 11.33
C SER A 77 -19.55 13.18 10.69
N PHE A 78 -20.33 13.50 9.66
CA PHE A 78 -20.99 12.51 8.82
C PHE A 78 -19.94 11.83 7.94
N ASN A 79 -19.49 10.64 8.34
CA ASN A 79 -18.49 9.89 7.59
C ASN A 79 -18.56 8.38 7.88
N ALA A 80 -18.20 7.58 6.88
CA ALA A 80 -17.90 6.17 7.00
C ALA A 80 -16.87 5.81 5.93
N PHE A 81 -15.98 4.88 6.21
CA PHE A 81 -14.94 4.50 5.27
C PHE A 81 -14.42 3.09 5.54
N VAL A 82 -13.76 2.51 4.54
CA VAL A 82 -13.17 1.18 4.63
C VAL A 82 -11.66 1.21 4.60
N ALA A 83 -11.02 0.35 5.40
CA ALA A 83 -9.59 0.11 5.32
C ALA A 83 -9.31 -1.39 5.49
N GLY A 84 -8.87 -2.04 4.40
CA GLY A 84 -8.72 -3.49 4.36
C GLY A 84 -10.07 -4.20 4.53
N SER A 85 -10.19 -5.00 5.59
CA SER A 85 -11.41 -5.74 5.95
C SER A 85 -12.19 -5.08 7.08
N ARG A 86 -11.98 -3.78 7.34
CA ARG A 86 -12.67 -3.01 8.38
C ARG A 86 -13.53 -1.94 7.76
N LEU A 87 -14.76 -1.85 8.25
CA LEU A 87 -15.70 -0.76 8.03
C LEU A 87 -15.70 0.13 9.27
N PHE A 88 -15.33 1.40 9.10
CA PHE A 88 -15.36 2.42 10.12
C PHE A 88 -16.59 3.30 9.90
N ILE A 89 -17.36 3.52 10.96
CA ILE A 89 -18.54 4.39 10.93
C ILE A 89 -18.40 5.42 12.04
N ASN A 90 -18.43 6.70 11.68
CA ASN A 90 -18.44 7.76 12.68
C ASN A 90 -19.80 7.82 13.36
N THR A 91 -19.82 8.05 14.67
CA THR A 91 -21.07 8.23 15.44
C THR A 91 -21.93 9.37 14.88
N GLY A 92 -21.31 10.41 14.31
CA GLY A 92 -21.97 11.50 13.62
C GLY A 92 -22.82 11.04 12.44
N ALA A 93 -22.37 10.04 11.67
CA ALA A 93 -23.18 9.48 10.61
C ALA A 93 -24.48 8.86 11.16
N LEU A 94 -24.38 8.07 12.23
CA LEU A 94 -25.53 7.44 12.89
C LEU A 94 -26.50 8.47 13.50
N MET A 95 -25.95 9.54 14.09
CA MET A 95 -26.74 10.59 14.75
C MET A 95 -27.41 11.55 13.76
N SER A 96 -26.81 11.76 12.59
CA SER A 96 -27.35 12.65 11.56
C SER A 96 -28.32 11.96 10.60
N ALA A 97 -28.35 10.63 10.55
CA ALA A 97 -29.27 9.92 9.69
C ALA A 97 -30.72 10.02 10.20
N GLU A 98 -31.65 10.38 9.32
CA GLU A 98 -33.07 10.49 9.67
C GLU A 98 -33.78 9.13 9.62
N THR A 99 -33.27 8.22 8.77
CA THR A 99 -33.81 6.88 8.62
C THR A 99 -32.73 5.81 8.59
N PRO A 100 -33.02 4.56 9.04
CA PRO A 100 -32.06 3.46 8.95
C PRO A 100 -31.56 3.19 7.52
N ASN A 101 -32.39 3.49 6.52
CA ASN A 101 -32.10 3.26 5.11
C ASN A 101 -30.92 4.12 4.60
N GLU A 102 -30.70 5.31 5.19
CA GLU A 102 -29.58 6.16 4.82
C GLU A 102 -28.25 5.51 5.21
N ILE A 103 -28.17 4.96 6.43
CA ILE A 103 -26.98 4.24 6.89
C ILE A 103 -26.80 2.92 6.14
N ILE A 104 -27.88 2.21 5.82
CA ILE A 104 -27.84 1.04 4.93
C ILE A 104 -27.24 1.41 3.56
N GLY A 105 -27.63 2.54 2.98
CA GLY A 105 -27.07 3.04 1.72
C GLY A 105 -25.58 3.34 1.81
N VAL A 106 -25.13 3.98 2.90
CA VAL A 106 -23.71 4.22 3.17
C VAL A 106 -22.94 2.90 3.30
N ILE A 107 -23.45 1.95 4.09
CA ILE A 107 -22.83 0.62 4.25
C ILE A 107 -22.73 -0.10 2.90
N ALA A 108 -23.76 0.01 2.04
CA ALA A 108 -23.74 -0.58 0.71
C ALA A 108 -22.69 0.04 -0.21
N HIS A 109 -22.55 1.37 -0.18
CA HIS A 109 -21.50 2.07 -0.92
C HIS A 109 -20.10 1.59 -0.48
N GLU A 110 -19.87 1.54 0.83
CA GLU A 110 -18.60 1.08 1.41
C GLU A 110 -18.32 -0.40 1.15
N ALA A 111 -19.33 -1.27 1.23
CA ALA A 111 -19.21 -2.67 0.87
C ALA A 111 -18.79 -2.85 -0.60
N GLY A 112 -19.28 -1.98 -1.49
CA GLY A 112 -18.84 -1.91 -2.89
C GLY A 112 -17.35 -1.64 -3.04
N HIS A 113 -16.78 -0.76 -2.21
CA HIS A 113 -15.33 -0.49 -2.20
C HIS A 113 -14.52 -1.71 -1.74
N ILE A 114 -14.98 -2.42 -0.71
CA ILE A 114 -14.33 -3.66 -0.22
C ILE A 114 -14.38 -4.73 -1.31
N ALA A 115 -15.56 -5.00 -1.87
CA ALA A 115 -15.76 -6.01 -2.92
C ALA A 115 -14.99 -5.67 -4.21
N GLY A 116 -14.93 -4.39 -4.56
CA GLY A 116 -14.17 -3.91 -5.72
C GLY A 116 -12.68 -4.23 -5.64
N GLY A 117 -12.12 -4.27 -4.42
CA GLY A 117 -10.78 -4.82 -4.14
C GLY A 117 -9.61 -4.16 -4.89
N HIS A 118 -9.85 -3.06 -5.61
CA HIS A 118 -8.85 -2.40 -6.45
C HIS A 118 -7.66 -1.92 -5.62
N GLN A 119 -7.90 -1.44 -4.40
CA GLN A 119 -6.83 -1.05 -3.49
C GLN A 119 -5.96 -2.25 -3.08
N GLN A 120 -6.56 -3.40 -2.76
CA GLN A 120 -5.80 -4.60 -2.40
C GLN A 120 -5.03 -5.16 -3.61
N LYS A 121 -5.63 -5.15 -4.81
CA LYS A 121 -4.95 -5.55 -6.06
C LYS A 121 -3.75 -4.65 -6.36
N LEU A 122 -3.91 -3.33 -6.25
CA LEU A 122 -2.81 -2.38 -6.45
C LEU A 122 -1.69 -2.57 -5.41
N ARG A 123 -2.05 -2.77 -4.13
CA ARG A 123 -1.10 -3.07 -3.05
C ARG A 123 -0.30 -4.33 -3.36
N ASN A 124 -0.97 -5.41 -3.75
CA ASN A 124 -0.32 -6.67 -4.11
C ASN A 124 0.62 -6.52 -5.32
N GLN A 125 0.22 -5.74 -6.33
CA GLN A 125 1.07 -5.45 -7.49
C GLN A 125 2.32 -4.65 -7.09
N LEU A 126 2.18 -3.64 -6.23
CA LEU A 126 3.30 -2.85 -5.73
C LEU A 126 4.25 -3.69 -4.88
N GLU A 127 3.74 -4.55 -4.00
CA GLU A 127 4.59 -5.44 -3.18
C GLU A 127 5.34 -6.47 -4.02
N ARG A 128 4.70 -7.03 -5.06
CA ARG A 128 5.40 -7.89 -6.04
C ARG A 128 6.49 -7.12 -6.79
N ALA A 129 6.20 -5.90 -7.26
CA ALA A 129 7.19 -5.07 -7.96
C ALA A 129 8.38 -4.72 -7.05
N LYS A 130 8.13 -4.36 -5.78
CA LYS A 130 9.19 -4.12 -4.78
C LYS A 130 10.03 -5.37 -4.56
N THR A 131 9.40 -6.53 -4.40
CA THR A 131 10.11 -7.82 -4.22
C THR A 131 11.03 -8.10 -5.41
N MET A 132 10.53 -7.90 -6.63
CA MET A 132 11.34 -8.05 -7.85
C MET A 132 12.48 -7.03 -7.91
N ALA A 133 12.25 -5.77 -7.51
CA ALA A 133 13.28 -4.74 -7.47
C ALA A 133 14.39 -5.08 -6.45
N ILE A 134 14.03 -5.60 -5.27
CA ILE A 134 14.99 -6.06 -4.26
C ILE A 134 15.83 -7.22 -4.81
N ILE A 135 15.19 -8.24 -5.41
CA ILE A 135 15.89 -9.37 -6.03
C ILE A 135 16.84 -8.89 -7.14
N ALA A 136 16.37 -8.01 -8.04
CA ALA A 136 17.19 -7.46 -9.11
C ALA A 136 18.37 -6.64 -8.58
N THR A 137 18.17 -5.88 -7.50
CA THR A 137 19.23 -5.11 -6.84
C THR A 137 20.27 -6.05 -6.19
N LEU A 138 19.82 -7.10 -5.50
CA LEU A 138 20.72 -8.09 -4.89
C LEU A 138 21.52 -8.88 -5.94
N LEU A 139 20.88 -9.30 -7.04
CA LEU A 139 21.56 -9.98 -8.15
C LEU A 139 22.52 -9.04 -8.90
N GLY A 140 22.13 -7.78 -9.09
CA GLY A 140 22.98 -6.75 -9.70
C GLY A 140 24.18 -6.36 -8.82
N ALA A 141 23.99 -6.30 -7.50
CA ALA A 141 25.06 -6.06 -6.54
C ALA A 141 25.98 -7.28 -6.38
N GLY A 142 25.45 -8.50 -6.45
CA GLY A 142 26.20 -9.76 -6.39
C GLY A 142 27.19 -9.93 -7.54
N ASN A 143 26.91 -9.35 -8.72
CA ASN A 143 27.85 -9.32 -9.86
C ASN A 143 29.02 -8.32 -9.71
N HIS A 144 29.17 -7.65 -8.56
CA HIS A 144 30.33 -6.81 -8.25
C HIS A 144 31.39 -7.52 -7.39
N GLY A 145 31.25 -8.84 -7.16
CA GLY A 145 32.29 -9.69 -6.61
C GLY A 145 32.91 -10.58 -7.68
N THR A 146 34.18 -10.33 -8.02
CA THR A 146 35.07 -11.13 -8.90
C THR A 146 34.83 -11.07 -10.42
N GLY A 147 35.69 -10.31 -11.13
CA GLY A 147 36.01 -10.57 -12.54
C GLY A 147 35.20 -9.81 -13.60
N ALA A 148 35.28 -8.47 -13.63
CA ALA A 148 34.81 -7.70 -14.79
C ALA A 148 35.68 -7.96 -16.03
N THR A 149 35.29 -8.92 -16.86
CA THR A 149 35.64 -8.91 -18.29
C THR A 149 34.37 -8.91 -19.14
N SER A 150 34.16 -7.76 -19.79
CA SER A 150 33.64 -7.67 -21.16
C SER A 150 32.21 -8.17 -21.45
N LYS A 151 31.22 -7.27 -21.35
CA LYS A 151 30.32 -6.83 -22.45
C LYS A 151 29.03 -6.22 -21.89
N SER A 152 29.03 -4.90 -21.78
CA SER A 152 27.80 -4.11 -21.80
C SER A 152 27.19 -4.17 -23.21
N ARG A 153 26.35 -5.17 -23.47
CA ARG A 153 25.49 -5.20 -24.66
C ARG A 153 24.24 -6.02 -24.36
N GLY A 154 23.22 -5.37 -23.77
CA GLY A 154 21.92 -6.04 -23.62
C GLY A 154 21.00 -5.59 -22.48
N LEU A 155 20.96 -4.31 -22.09
CA LEU A 155 20.00 -3.83 -21.08
C LEU A 155 19.24 -2.55 -21.48
N ALA A 156 19.29 -2.14 -22.74
CA ALA A 156 18.55 -0.97 -23.26
C ALA A 156 17.29 -1.35 -24.07
N GLY A 157 16.73 -2.54 -23.88
CA GLY A 157 15.67 -3.07 -24.75
C GLY A 157 14.51 -3.79 -24.06
N ALA A 158 14.32 -3.62 -22.75
CA ALA A 158 13.19 -4.23 -22.05
C ALA A 158 12.37 -3.14 -21.37
N GLY A 159 11.40 -2.57 -22.10
CA GLY A 159 10.47 -1.60 -21.51
C GLY A 159 9.83 -0.58 -22.46
N MET A 160 9.54 -0.93 -23.72
CA MET A 160 8.49 -0.27 -24.49
C MET A 160 7.75 -1.32 -25.31
N GLY A 161 6.61 -1.73 -24.79
CA GLY A 161 5.60 -2.59 -25.39
C GLY A 161 4.31 -2.36 -24.62
#